data_AF-A0A3D5PJ08-F1
#
_entry.id   AF-A0A3D5PJ08-F1
#
_cell.length_a   1.000
_cell.length_b   1.000
_cell.length_c   1.000
_cell.angle_alpha   90.00
_cell.angle_beta   90.00
_cell.angle_gamma   90.00
#
_symmetry.space_group_name_H-M   'P 1'
#
loop_
_entity.id
_entity.type
_entity.pdbx_description
1 polymer ?
#
loop_
_entity_poly.entity_id
_entity_poly.type
_entity_poly.pdbx_seq_one_letter_code
_entity_poly.pdbx_strand_id
1 'polypeptide(L)' 'LQQEASRKFGFGARQTMNIAQRLYEAGHITYMRTDGIDMAPEAIIETRDVIKDRYGTDYLPKAPREYKNKAKNA' A
#
# COMPACT_ATOMS: atom_id res chain seq x y z
N LEU A 1 3.55 3.13 6.60
CA LEU A 1 4.88 2.87 5.97
C LEU A 1 6.03 2.99 6.97
N GLN A 2 6.41 4.19 7.43
CA GLN A 2 7.62 4.40 8.24
C GLN A 2 7.68 3.60 9.55
N GLN A 3 6.56 3.55 10.29
CA GLN A 3 6.47 2.77 11.54
C GLN A 3 6.72 1.28 11.30
N GLU A 4 6.08 0.70 10.28
CA GLU A 4 6.25 -0.72 9.94
C GLU A 4 7.64 -1.02 9.37
N ALA A 5 8.25 -0.09 8.62
CA ALA A 5 9.61 -0.24 8.13
C ALA A 5 10.64 -0.23 9.27
N SER A 6 10.46 0.63 10.27
CA SER A 6 11.25 0.63 11.49
C SER A 6 11.10 -0.70 12.25
N ARG A 7 9.85 -1.13 12.48
CA ARG A 7 9.56 -2.35 13.26
C ARG A 7 10.10 -3.63 12.62
N LYS A 8 10.00 -3.76 11.30
CA LYS A 8 10.32 -5.02 10.59
C LYS A 8 11.74 -5.05 10.02
N PHE A 9 12.28 -3.89 9.64
CA PHE A 9 13.55 -3.80 8.92
C PHE A 9 14.61 -2.93 9.64
N GLY A 10 14.27 -2.33 10.78
CA GLY A 10 15.19 -1.45 11.52
C GLY A 10 15.49 -0.13 10.81
N PHE A 11 14.71 0.24 9.80
CA PHE A 11 14.96 1.46 9.02
C PHE A 11 14.45 2.70 9.75
N GLY A 12 15.35 3.67 9.96
CA GLY A 12 14.93 5.01 10.38
C GLY A 12 14.02 5.69 9.35
N ALA A 13 13.29 6.71 9.77
CA ALA A 13 12.36 7.45 8.90
C ALA A 13 13.05 7.99 7.64
N ARG A 14 14.24 8.60 7.79
CA ARG A 14 15.05 9.12 6.67
C ARG A 14 15.41 8.03 5.65
N GLN A 15 15.86 6.87 6.13
CA GLN A 15 16.22 5.75 5.27
C GLN A 15 15.01 5.22 4.51
N THR A 16 13.89 5.03 5.21
CA THR A 16 12.63 4.56 4.59
C THR A 16 12.19 5.49 3.48
N MET A 17 12.20 6.81 3.72
CA MET A 17 11.76 7.79 2.72
C MET A 17 12.71 7.91 1.54
N ASN A 18 14.03 7.76 1.74
CA ASN A 18 15.00 7.75 0.64
C ASN A 18 14.83 6.53 -0.28
N ILE A 19 14.54 5.36 0.29
CA ILE A 19 14.25 4.14 -0.49
C ILE A 19 12.94 4.32 -1.25
N ALA A 20 11.89 4.79 -0.58
CA ALA A 20 10.59 5.01 -1.21
C ALA A 20 10.67 6.05 -2.35
N GLN A 21 11.46 7.12 -2.20
CA GLN A 21 11.71 8.09 -3.27
C GLN A 21 12.27 7.41 -4.53
N ARG A 22 13.30 6.57 -4.38
CA ARG A 22 13.91 5.85 -5.51
C ARG A 22 12.94 4.88 -6.17
N LEU A 23 12.11 4.20 -5.39
CA LEU A 23 11.08 3.30 -5.91
C LEU A 23 10.00 4.07 -6.69
N TYR A 24 9.61 5.25 -6.21
CA TYR A 24 8.66 6.11 -6.91
C TYR A 24 9.25 6.62 -8.24
N GLU A 25 10.48 7.12 -8.22
CA GLU A 25 11.18 7.60 -9.43
C GLU A 25 11.39 6.50 -10.48
N ALA A 26 11.57 5.25 -10.03
CA ALA A 26 11.67 4.08 -10.90
C ALA A 26 10.31 3.53 -11.37
N GLY A 27 9.18 4.11 -10.93
CA GLY A 27 7.84 3.66 -11.32
C GLY A 27 7.34 2.39 -10.63
N HIS A 28 7.91 2.02 -9.48
CA HIS A 28 7.54 0.80 -8.75
C HIS A 28 6.42 0.99 -7.73
N ILE A 29 6.26 2.20 -7.20
CA ILE A 29 5.22 2.51 -6.20
C ILE A 29 4.56 3.85 -6.52
N THR A 30 3.38 4.10 -5.96
CA THR A 30 2.74 5.41 -5.97
C THR A 30 3.45 6.40 -5.05
N TYR A 31 3.03 7.66 -5.10
CA TYR A 31 3.65 8.73 -4.32
C TYR A 31 3.59 8.43 -2.80
N MET A 32 4.77 8.33 -2.18
CA MET A 32 4.95 7.84 -0.81
C MET A 32 4.63 8.84 0.29
N ARG A 33 4.47 10.14 -0.03
CA ARG A 33 4.08 11.18 0.93
C ARG A 33 2.59 11.46 0.80
N THR A 34 1.79 10.53 1.31
CA THR A 34 0.34 10.61 1.30
C THR A 34 -0.20 10.35 2.71
N ASP A 35 -1.28 11.04 3.07
CA ASP A 35 -2.14 10.70 4.20
C ASP A 35 -3.35 9.86 3.76
N GLY A 36 -3.59 9.73 2.45
CA GLY A 36 -4.59 8.89 1.80
C GLY A 36 -4.38 7.40 2.04
N ILE A 37 -5.47 6.69 2.34
CA ILE A 37 -5.53 5.21 2.38
C ILE A 37 -6.49 4.66 1.32
N ASP A 38 -7.00 5.53 0.46
CA ASP A 38 -7.79 5.17 -0.70
C ASP A 38 -6.92 4.47 -1.75
N MET A 39 -7.55 3.59 -2.51
CA MET A 39 -6.92 2.80 -3.56
C MET A 39 -7.71 2.98 -4.85
N ALA A 40 -7.00 3.08 -5.96
CA ALA A 40 -7.60 3.05 -7.28
C ALA A 40 -8.36 1.73 -7.49
N PRO A 41 -9.54 1.74 -8.15
CA PRO A 41 -10.31 0.52 -8.42
C PRO A 41 -9.48 -0.58 -9.10
N GLU A 42 -8.58 -0.19 -10.01
CA GLU A 42 -7.72 -1.11 -10.76
C GLU A 42 -6.73 -1.81 -9.81
N ALA A 43 -6.13 -1.08 -8.87
CA ALA A 43 -5.21 -1.64 -7.88
C ALA A 43 -5.91 -2.66 -6.95
N ILE A 44 -7.19 -2.43 -6.64
CA ILE A 44 -7.99 -3.38 -5.85
C ILE A 44 -8.21 -4.68 -6.63
N ILE A 45 -8.53 -4.59 -7.92
CA ILE A 45 -8.76 -5.75 -8.78
C ILE A 45 -7.45 -6.53 -8.96
N GLU A 46 -6.36 -5.88 -9.32
CA GLU A 46 -5.05 -6.52 -9.49
C GLU A 46 -4.58 -7.20 -8.20
N THR A 47 -4.77 -6.57 -7.04
CA THR A 47 -4.42 -7.17 -5.74
C THR A 47 -5.25 -8.43 -5.48
N ARG A 48 -6.54 -8.43 -5.83
CA ARG A 48 -7.43 -9.60 -5.66
C ARG A 48 -7.00 -10.75 -6.56
N ASP A 49 -6.62 -10.47 -7.80
CA ASP A 49 -6.13 -11.48 -8.74
C ASP A 49 -4.82 -12.10 -8.23
N VAL A 50 -3.87 -11.28 -7.76
CA VAL A 50 -2.63 -11.77 -7.15
C VAL A 50 -2.90 -12.63 -5.91
N ILE A 51 -3.87 -12.26 -5.07
CA ILE A 51 -4.23 -13.06 -3.89
C ILE A 51 -4.78 -14.43 -4.32
N LYS A 52 -5.71 -14.44 -5.29
CA LYS A 52 -6.30 -15.66 -5.81
C LYS A 52 -5.24 -16.59 -6.41
N ASP A 53 -4.34 -16.04 -7.23
CA ASP A 53 -3.35 -16.82 -7.96
C ASP A 53 -2.25 -17.37 -7.04
N ARG A 54 -1.82 -16.59 -6.04
CA ARG A 54 -0.72 -16.99 -5.16
C ARG A 54 -1.15 -17.79 -3.94
N TYR A 55 -2.35 -17.53 -3.40
CA TYR A 55 -2.80 -18.08 -2.13
C TYR A 55 -4.09 -18.90 -2.24
N GLY A 56 -4.80 -18.84 -3.37
CA GLY A 56 -6.07 -19.54 -3.57
C GLY A 56 -7.28 -18.74 -3.10
N THR A 57 -8.47 -19.23 -3.49
CA THR A 57 -9.75 -18.56 -3.23
C THR A 57 -10.11 -18.46 -1.75
N ASP A 58 -9.60 -19.38 -0.92
CA ASP A 58 -9.87 -19.39 0.53
C ASP A 58 -9.27 -18.16 1.25
N TYR A 59 -8.23 -17.56 0.66
CA TYR A 59 -7.59 -16.33 1.15
C TYR A 59 -8.13 -15.07 0.48
N LEU A 60 -8.96 -15.19 -0.56
CA LEU A 60 -9.57 -14.06 -1.25
C LEU A 60 -10.85 -13.61 -0.54
N PRO A 61 -10.92 -12.38 0.01
CA PRO A 61 -12.17 -11.88 0.58
C PRO A 61 -13.32 -11.90 -0.44
N LYS A 62 -14.50 -12.35 -0.01
CA LYS A 62 -15.69 -12.46 -0.88
C LYS A 62 -16.04 -11.17 -1.60
N ALA A 63 -15.87 -10.02 -0.93
CA ALA A 63 -16.07 -8.69 -1.49
C ALA A 63 -14.75 -7.88 -1.47
N PRO A 64 -14.57 -6.92 -2.40
CA PRO A 64 -13.49 -5.96 -2.34
C PRO A 64 -13.47 -5.21 -1.00
N ARG A 65 -12.27 -4.99 -0.44
CA ARG A 65 -12.11 -4.18 0.75
C ARG A 65 -11.78 -2.77 0.33
N GLU A 66 -12.69 -1.85 0.63
CA GLU A 66 -12.45 -0.42 0.44
C GLU A 66 -11.95 0.19 1.74
N TYR A 67 -10.81 0.87 1.66
CA TYR A 67 -10.32 1.74 2.71
C TYR A 67 -10.49 3.15 2.21
N LYS A 68 -11.17 3.99 2.97
CA LYS A 68 -11.36 5.40 2.67
C LYS A 68 -10.96 6.16 3.91
N ASN A 69 -10.18 7.23 3.74
CA ASN A 69 -10.00 8.18 4.82
C ASN A 69 -11.38 8.71 5.23
N LYS A 70 -11.66 8.75 6.53
CA LYS A 70 -12.73 9.63 6.99
C LYS A 70 -12.32 11.04 6.58
N ALA A 71 -13.23 11.78 5.95
CA ALA A 71 -13.01 13.19 5.68
C ALA A 71 -12.56 13.87 6.97
N LYS A 72 -11.34 14.42 6.99
CA LYS A 72 -11.05 15.53 7.89
C LYS A 72 -11.80 16.72 7.32
N ASN A 73 -13.08 16.86 7.69
CA ASN A 73 -13.80 18.10 7.48
C ASN A 73 -13.33 19.10 8.54
N ALA A 74 -12.80 20.22 8.02
CA ALA A 74 -12.36 21.46 8.66
C ALA A 74 -11.09 21.39 9.52
#